data_AF-A0A2V8NYN4-F1
#
_entry.id   AF-A0A2V8NYN4-F1
#
_cell.length_a   1.000
_cell.length_b   1.000
_cell.length_c   1.000
_cell.angle_alpha   90.00
_cell.angle_beta   90.00
_cell.angle_gamma   90.00
#
_symmetry.space_group_name_H-M   'P 1'
#
loop_
_entity.id
_entity.type
_entity.pdbx_description
1 polymer ?
#
loop_
_entity_poly.entity_id
_entity_poly.type
_entity_poly.pdbx_seq_one_letter_code
_entity_poly.pdbx_strand_id
1 'polypeptide(L)'
;MRTSIILLSLLVAACSVEQAPDPGANAGSASNVPYKKLDLKFDKPVVGAEVRVAATDLPAGKTAELQWGTVAGGWVVEDYYHFKGKKYTETASPLGKFNIDSNGRLDARFVIPEDYGGVHEVTALIDGRPVAQNGIEVTQSFQMSPASGPIGTPIELRVRGLGWRTMESTWVVNWDNHAVGFVSAAGTRGSAVARFRAAGPAGDHPVKVYSGYQAQS
;
A
#
# COMPACT_ATOMS: atom_id res chain seq x y z
N MET A 1 -33.39 -52.72 43.99
CA MET A 1 -32.13 -52.44 43.25
C MET A 1 -32.04 -50.94 43.08
N ARG A 2 -31.17 -50.26 43.84
CA ARG A 2 -30.96 -48.81 43.78
C ARG A 2 -29.65 -48.57 43.04
N THR A 3 -29.72 -48.02 41.84
CA THR A 3 -28.60 -47.70 40.97
C THR A 3 -27.99 -46.37 41.40
N SER A 4 -26.76 -46.43 41.92
CA SER A 4 -25.93 -45.25 42.19
C SER A 4 -25.34 -44.72 40.88
N ILE A 5 -25.59 -43.45 40.56
CA ILE A 5 -24.91 -42.72 39.48
C ILE A 5 -23.71 -42.01 40.10
N ILE A 6 -22.50 -42.44 39.73
CA ILE A 6 -21.24 -41.80 40.11
C ILE A 6 -20.93 -40.75 39.04
N LEU A 7 -20.96 -39.47 39.43
CA LEU A 7 -20.50 -38.35 38.61
C LEU A 7 -18.97 -38.26 38.70
N LEU A 8 -18.27 -38.56 37.62
CA LEU A 8 -16.81 -38.44 37.51
C LEU A 8 -16.47 -37.08 36.87
N SER A 9 -16.04 -36.12 37.68
CA SER A 9 -15.58 -34.81 37.24
C SER A 9 -14.12 -34.88 36.74
N LEU A 10 -13.92 -34.79 35.43
CA LEU A 10 -12.60 -34.59 34.81
C LEU A 10 -12.15 -33.13 34.99
N LEU A 11 -11.06 -32.90 35.72
CA LEU A 11 -10.31 -31.65 35.65
C LEU A 11 -9.37 -31.70 34.45
N VAL A 12 -9.54 -30.77 33.50
CA VAL A 12 -8.58 -30.53 32.41
C VAL A 12 -7.65 -29.40 32.85
N ALA A 13 -6.39 -29.73 33.12
CA ALA A 13 -5.35 -28.74 33.35
C ALA A 13 -4.93 -28.15 32.00
N ALA A 14 -5.34 -26.92 31.72
CA ALA A 14 -4.82 -26.15 30.59
C ALA A 14 -3.45 -25.59 30.97
N CYS A 15 -2.37 -26.14 30.40
CA CYS A 15 -1.07 -25.50 30.41
C CYS A 15 -1.13 -24.28 29.48
N SER A 16 -1.26 -23.09 30.06
CA SER A 16 -1.05 -21.83 29.33
C SER A 16 0.41 -21.75 28.91
N VAL A 17 0.67 -21.89 27.61
CA VAL A 17 1.98 -21.54 27.03
C VAL A 17 2.03 -20.02 26.99
N GLU A 18 2.87 -19.41 27.83
CA GLU A 18 3.19 -17.98 27.72
C GLU A 18 3.81 -17.72 26.35
N GLN A 19 3.07 -17.05 25.49
CA GLN A 19 3.58 -16.54 24.22
C GLN A 19 4.55 -15.40 24.53
N ALA A 20 5.80 -15.56 24.11
CA ALA A 20 6.80 -14.51 24.22
C ALA A 20 6.27 -13.23 23.55
N PRO A 21 6.47 -12.04 24.15
CA PRO A 21 6.02 -10.79 23.55
C PRO A 21 6.67 -10.64 22.17
N ASP A 22 5.85 -10.32 21.16
CA ASP A 22 6.35 -9.97 19.84
C ASP A 22 7.43 -8.88 20.00
N PRO A 23 8.57 -8.98 19.30
CA PRO A 23 9.54 -7.91 19.29
C PRO A 23 8.84 -6.68 18.69
N GLY A 24 8.43 -5.78 19.58
CA GLY A 24 7.83 -4.51 19.24
C GLY A 24 8.69 -3.84 18.18
N ALA A 25 8.07 -3.42 17.09
CA ALA A 25 8.71 -2.59 16.10
C ALA A 25 9.40 -1.45 16.85
N ASN A 26 10.74 -1.45 16.84
CA ASN A 26 11.49 -0.28 17.27
C ASN A 26 11.04 0.84 16.36
N ALA A 27 10.18 1.71 16.88
CA ALA A 27 9.90 3.00 16.29
C ALA A 27 11.22 3.76 16.30
N GLY A 28 11.96 3.62 15.20
CA GLY A 28 13.16 4.40 14.93
C GLY A 28 12.79 5.86 15.08
N SER A 29 13.42 6.49 16.08
CA SER A 29 13.47 7.92 16.36
C SER A 29 12.50 8.78 15.54
N ALA A 30 11.24 8.87 15.98
CA ALA A 30 10.38 9.96 15.58
C ALA A 30 11.11 11.26 15.99
N SER A 31 11.59 11.99 14.99
CA SER A 31 12.24 13.29 15.20
C SER A 31 11.17 14.23 15.75
N ASN A 32 11.26 14.52 17.04
CA ASN A 32 10.27 15.33 17.78
C ASN A 32 10.46 16.84 17.52
N VAL A 33 10.87 17.22 16.31
CA VAL A 33 10.97 18.61 15.87
C VAL A 33 9.58 19.01 15.38
N PRO A 34 8.97 20.09 15.90
CA PRO A 34 7.65 20.52 15.44
C PRO A 34 7.74 21.00 13.97
N TYR A 35 7.34 20.13 13.04
CA TYR A 35 7.20 20.47 11.63
C TYR A 35 5.86 21.18 11.39
N LYS A 36 5.84 22.13 10.44
CA LYS A 36 4.58 22.72 9.96
C LYS A 36 3.79 21.69 9.15
N LYS A 37 2.48 21.89 9.02
CA LYS A 37 1.62 21.05 8.19
C LYS A 37 1.62 21.56 6.74
N LEU A 38 1.80 20.66 5.77
CA LEU A 38 1.49 20.95 4.36
C LEU A 38 -0.02 20.82 4.11
N ASP A 39 -0.65 21.81 3.49
CA ASP A 39 -2.00 21.69 2.91
C ASP A 39 -1.87 20.98 1.56
N LEU A 40 -2.47 19.78 1.46
CA LEU A 40 -2.42 18.94 0.27
C LEU A 40 -3.84 18.83 -0.31
N LYS A 41 -4.01 19.24 -1.56
CA LYS A 41 -5.31 19.22 -2.25
C LYS A 41 -5.25 18.36 -3.50
N PHE A 42 -6.17 17.40 -3.58
CA PHE A 42 -6.35 16.45 -4.66
C PHE A 42 -7.81 15.97 -4.64
N ASP A 43 -8.31 15.48 -5.78
CA ASP A 43 -9.66 14.89 -5.87
C ASP A 43 -9.62 13.41 -5.41
N LYS A 44 -8.93 12.57 -6.18
CA LYS A 44 -8.65 11.17 -5.83
C LYS A 44 -7.14 10.92 -5.80
N PRO A 45 -6.57 10.40 -4.70
CA PRO A 45 -5.14 10.15 -4.57
C PRO A 45 -4.75 8.83 -5.25
N VAL A 46 -4.86 8.76 -6.57
CA VAL A 46 -4.35 7.62 -7.36
C VAL A 46 -3.03 7.97 -8.02
N VAL A 47 -2.24 6.95 -8.36
CA VAL A 47 -1.02 7.12 -9.15
C VAL A 47 -1.32 7.95 -10.42
N GLY A 48 -0.52 8.99 -10.65
CA GLY A 48 -0.69 9.93 -11.76
C GLY A 48 -1.62 11.12 -11.49
N ALA A 49 -2.28 11.21 -10.32
CA ALA A 49 -3.10 12.37 -9.97
C ALA A 49 -2.22 13.59 -9.62
N GLU A 50 -2.69 14.79 -10.00
CA GLU A 50 -2.05 16.05 -9.59
C GLU A 50 -2.40 16.37 -8.13
N VAL A 51 -1.39 16.80 -7.37
CA VAL A 51 -1.53 17.31 -6.00
C VAL A 51 -1.07 18.76 -5.96
N ARG A 52 -1.89 19.63 -5.38
CA ARG A 52 -1.48 20.98 -5.00
C ARG A 52 -0.99 20.99 -3.56
N VAL A 53 0.15 21.63 -3.34
CA VAL A 53 0.81 21.76 -2.05
C VAL A 53 0.84 23.23 -1.67
N ALA A 54 0.37 23.56 -0.47
CA ALA A 54 0.48 24.89 0.09
C ALA A 54 1.02 24.86 1.52
N ALA A 55 1.80 25.87 1.89
CA ALA A 55 2.23 26.14 3.26
C ALA A 55 2.52 27.62 3.43
N THR A 56 2.41 28.11 4.67
CA THR A 56 2.73 29.49 5.05
C THR A 56 3.77 29.51 6.15
N ASP A 57 4.29 30.71 6.43
CA ASP A 57 5.24 30.95 7.51
C ASP A 57 6.53 30.13 7.37
N LEU A 58 6.92 29.81 6.13
CA LEU A 58 8.20 29.19 5.81
C LEU A 58 9.29 30.27 5.66
N PRO A 59 10.58 29.91 5.77
CA PRO A 59 11.68 30.83 5.47
C PRO A 59 11.56 31.48 4.09
N ALA A 60 11.27 32.79 4.05
CA ALA A 60 11.00 33.53 2.83
C ALA A 60 12.22 33.57 1.88
N GLY A 61 11.97 33.53 0.57
CA GLY A 61 13.01 33.61 -0.47
C GLY A 61 13.93 32.38 -0.57
N LYS A 62 13.64 31.32 0.19
CA LYS A 62 14.35 30.03 0.10
C LYS A 62 13.70 29.11 -0.93
N THR A 63 14.38 28.02 -1.25
CA THR A 63 13.83 26.93 -2.05
C THR A 63 13.48 25.76 -1.14
N ALA A 64 12.25 25.25 -1.25
CA ALA A 64 11.82 24.01 -0.66
C ALA A 64 12.06 22.85 -1.64
N GLU A 65 12.73 21.79 -1.19
CA GLU A 65 12.76 20.50 -1.87
C GLU A 65 11.62 19.64 -1.32
N LEU A 66 10.70 19.21 -2.19
CA LEU A 66 9.67 18.25 -1.80
C LEU A 66 10.19 16.83 -2.00
N GLN A 67 9.98 15.97 -1.01
CA GLN A 67 10.32 14.56 -1.04
C GLN A 67 9.09 13.70 -0.77
N TRP A 68 9.08 12.52 -1.39
CA TRP A 68 8.07 11.48 -1.28
C TRP A 68 8.65 10.29 -0.53
N GLY A 69 8.20 10.08 0.70
CA GLY A 69 8.56 8.92 1.52
C GLY A 69 8.00 7.64 0.92
N THR A 70 8.83 6.62 0.78
CA THR A 70 8.47 5.33 0.15
C THR A 70 9.37 4.21 0.67
N VAL A 71 9.31 3.03 0.04
CA VAL A 71 10.19 1.90 0.30
C VAL A 71 10.84 1.37 -0.97
N ALA A 72 12.10 0.93 -0.85
CA ALA A 72 12.78 0.12 -1.85
C ALA A 72 12.78 -1.33 -1.37
N GLY A 73 12.38 -2.27 -2.24
CA GLY A 73 12.35 -3.68 -1.86
C GLY A 73 11.52 -4.55 -2.78
N GLY A 74 11.36 -5.80 -2.36
CA GLY A 74 10.55 -6.78 -3.03
C GLY A 74 10.82 -8.20 -2.55
N TRP A 75 10.68 -9.17 -3.46
CA TRP A 75 10.93 -10.58 -3.16
C TRP A 75 12.39 -10.81 -2.79
N VAL A 76 12.61 -11.62 -1.76
CA VAL A 76 13.93 -12.11 -1.37
C VAL A 76 14.02 -13.57 -1.80
N VAL A 77 14.91 -13.84 -2.77
CA VAL A 77 15.19 -15.18 -3.28
C VAL A 77 16.69 -15.43 -3.14
N GLU A 78 17.05 -16.44 -2.36
CA GLU A 78 18.43 -16.91 -2.20
C GLU A 78 18.69 -18.07 -3.17
N ASP A 79 19.94 -18.18 -3.64
CA ASP A 79 20.40 -19.23 -4.55
C ASP A 79 19.54 -19.42 -5.82
N TYR A 80 18.73 -18.42 -6.20
CA TYR A 80 17.72 -18.45 -7.28
C TYR A 80 16.47 -19.31 -7.04
N TYR A 81 16.37 -20.10 -5.97
CA TYR A 81 15.22 -20.98 -5.73
C TYR A 81 14.73 -21.01 -4.27
N HIS A 82 15.46 -20.42 -3.33
CA HIS A 82 15.05 -20.34 -1.94
C HIS A 82 14.28 -19.05 -1.66
N PHE A 83 12.95 -19.14 -1.70
CA PHE A 83 12.09 -18.02 -1.35
C PHE A 83 12.12 -17.72 0.15
N LYS A 84 12.48 -16.49 0.53
CA LYS A 84 12.56 -16.01 1.93
C LYS A 84 11.46 -15.01 2.31
N GLY A 85 10.54 -14.70 1.39
CA GLY A 85 9.50 -13.71 1.61
C GLY A 85 9.80 -12.38 0.93
N LYS A 86 9.43 -11.28 1.60
CA LYS A 86 9.58 -9.90 1.11
C LYS A 86 10.42 -9.09 2.08
N LYS A 87 11.23 -8.17 1.57
CA LYS A 87 11.97 -7.19 2.38
C LYS A 87 11.88 -5.83 1.71
N TYR A 88 11.60 -4.82 2.54
CA TYR A 88 11.51 -3.43 2.13
C TYR A 88 12.35 -2.57 3.08
N THR A 89 12.88 -1.47 2.57
CA THR A 89 13.65 -0.49 3.34
C THR A 89 13.14 0.89 2.99
N GLU A 90 12.81 1.67 4.01
CA GLU A 90 12.34 3.05 3.85
C GLU A 90 13.36 3.88 3.08
N THR A 91 12.85 4.73 2.21
CA THR A 91 13.63 5.64 1.37
C THR A 91 12.75 6.83 0.98
N ALA A 92 13.29 7.76 0.22
CA ALA A 92 12.52 8.87 -0.33
C ALA A 92 12.93 9.12 -1.78
N SER A 93 11.99 9.65 -2.57
CA SER A 93 12.26 10.14 -3.92
C SER A 93 11.96 11.63 -4.01
N PRO A 94 12.69 12.39 -4.84
CA PRO A 94 12.44 13.82 -5.00
C PRO A 94 11.17 14.06 -5.83
N LEU A 95 10.31 14.97 -5.36
CA LEU A 95 9.14 15.47 -6.10
C LEU A 95 9.42 16.78 -6.84
N GLY A 96 10.50 17.47 -6.48
CA GLY A 96 10.95 18.69 -7.15
C GLY A 96 11.45 19.76 -6.18
N LYS A 97 11.84 20.90 -6.74
CA LYS A 97 12.30 22.08 -6.01
C LYS A 97 11.40 23.26 -6.35
N PHE A 98 10.92 23.95 -5.32
CA PHE A 98 9.91 25.00 -5.44
C PHE A 98 10.32 26.21 -4.62
N ASN A 99 10.12 27.40 -5.17
CA ASN A 99 10.47 28.64 -4.47
C ASN A 99 9.42 28.96 -3.41
N ILE A 100 9.90 29.41 -2.25
CA ILE A 100 9.09 30.05 -1.22
C ILE A 100 9.12 31.54 -1.49
N ASP A 101 7.96 32.17 -1.60
CA ASP A 101 7.88 33.58 -1.93
C ASP A 101 8.39 34.49 -0.79
N SER A 102 8.38 35.80 -1.03
CA SER A 102 8.83 36.80 -0.04
C SER A 102 7.97 36.86 1.22
N ASN A 103 6.76 36.28 1.19
CA ASN A 103 5.84 36.22 2.31
C ASN A 103 5.93 34.88 3.06
N GLY A 104 6.88 34.02 2.70
CA GLY A 104 7.02 32.70 3.32
C GLY A 104 5.96 31.69 2.87
N ARG A 105 5.31 31.92 1.72
CA ARG A 105 4.30 31.02 1.15
C ARG A 105 4.92 30.09 0.11
N LEU A 106 4.61 28.80 0.24
CA LEU A 106 4.84 27.77 -0.77
C LEU A 106 3.54 27.52 -1.54
N ASP A 107 3.62 27.50 -2.86
CA ASP A 107 2.55 27.08 -3.77
C ASP A 107 3.18 26.20 -4.85
N ALA A 108 2.97 24.90 -4.74
CA ALA A 108 3.64 23.90 -5.55
C ALA A 108 2.65 22.87 -6.08
N ARG A 109 3.07 22.15 -7.12
CA ARG A 109 2.33 21.03 -7.69
C ARG A 109 3.27 19.88 -7.99
N PHE A 110 2.79 18.67 -7.76
CA PHE A 110 3.45 17.46 -8.21
C PHE A 110 2.41 16.43 -8.66
N VAL A 111 2.88 15.39 -9.34
CA VAL A 111 2.07 14.24 -9.74
C VAL A 111 2.42 13.06 -8.84
N ILE A 112 1.43 12.38 -8.28
CA ILE A 112 1.65 11.17 -7.46
C ILE A 112 2.46 10.17 -8.29
N PRO A 113 3.68 9.81 -7.86
CA PRO A 113 4.56 8.95 -8.64
C PRO A 113 4.01 7.53 -8.77
N GLU A 114 4.54 6.77 -9.73
CA GLU A 114 4.29 5.32 -9.81
C GLU A 114 4.95 4.63 -8.62
N ASP A 115 4.14 4.31 -7.62
CA ASP A 115 4.60 3.77 -6.35
C ASP A 115 3.55 2.89 -5.66
N TYR A 116 3.94 2.30 -4.53
CA TYR A 116 3.06 1.55 -3.65
C TYR A 116 1.83 2.36 -3.21
N GLY A 117 0.78 1.64 -2.81
CA GLY A 117 -0.38 2.25 -2.16
C GLY A 117 -0.18 2.46 -0.67
N GLY A 118 -1.20 3.06 -0.06
CA GLY A 118 -1.21 3.39 1.36
C GLY A 118 -0.62 4.77 1.64
N VAL A 119 -0.27 5.03 2.90
CA VAL A 119 0.20 6.36 3.32
C VAL A 119 1.65 6.58 2.90
N HIS A 120 1.87 7.66 2.16
CA HIS A 120 3.17 8.22 1.81
C HIS A 120 3.33 9.59 2.43
N GLU A 121 4.47 9.82 3.07
CA GLU A 121 4.80 11.13 3.62
C GLU A 121 5.31 12.06 2.52
N VAL A 122 4.78 13.27 2.47
CA VAL A 122 5.31 14.36 1.66
C VAL A 122 6.01 15.33 2.60
N THR A 123 7.31 15.52 2.39
CA THR A 123 8.16 16.35 3.26
C THR A 123 8.74 17.51 2.45
N ALA A 124 8.65 18.72 2.98
CA ALA A 124 9.35 19.88 2.47
C ALA A 124 10.65 20.08 3.27
N LEU A 125 11.77 20.15 2.56
CA LEU A 125 13.09 20.38 3.12
C LEU A 125 13.64 21.73 2.66
N ILE A 126 14.32 22.43 3.57
CA ILE A 126 15.12 23.62 3.24
C ILE A 126 16.54 23.36 3.73
N ASP A 127 17.52 23.51 2.84
CA ASP A 127 18.93 23.26 3.14
C ASP A 127 19.15 21.87 3.78
N GLY A 128 18.41 20.86 3.32
CA GLY A 128 18.46 19.47 3.80
C GLY A 128 17.72 19.19 5.12
N ARG A 129 17.03 20.19 5.70
CA ARG A 129 16.28 20.01 6.96
C ARG A 129 14.78 20.00 6.70
N PRO A 130 14.02 19.02 7.22
CA PRO A 130 12.56 19.04 7.13
C PRO A 130 11.98 20.24 7.87
N VAL A 131 11.06 20.96 7.22
CA VAL A 131 10.39 22.15 7.77
C VAL A 131 8.87 22.03 7.79
N ALA A 132 8.30 21.23 6.90
CA ALA A 132 6.88 20.95 6.85
C ALA A 132 6.62 19.56 6.26
N GLN A 133 5.52 18.92 6.66
CA GLN A 133 5.12 17.62 6.12
C GLN A 133 3.61 17.41 6.20
N ASN A 134 3.12 16.44 5.42
CA ASN A 134 1.79 15.83 5.57
C ASN A 134 1.75 14.50 4.78
N GLY A 135 0.76 13.65 5.02
CA GLY A 135 0.61 12.36 4.34
C GLY A 135 -0.41 12.38 3.19
N ILE A 136 -0.18 11.55 2.18
CA ILE A 136 -1.16 11.18 1.16
C ILE A 136 -1.40 9.68 1.23
N GLU A 137 -2.65 9.27 1.37
CA GLU A 137 -3.03 7.86 1.27
C GLU A 137 -3.36 7.51 -0.19
N VAL A 138 -2.41 6.89 -0.88
CA VAL A 138 -2.57 6.47 -2.27
C VAL A 138 -3.55 5.29 -2.35
N THR A 139 -4.65 5.50 -3.05
CA THR A 139 -5.70 4.50 -3.28
C THR A 139 -5.43 3.70 -4.55
N GLN A 140 -5.88 2.44 -4.56
CA GLN A 140 -5.76 1.57 -5.72
C GLN A 140 -6.58 2.07 -6.92
N SER A 141 -6.06 1.79 -8.11
CA SER A 141 -6.79 1.96 -9.37
C SER A 141 -6.71 0.70 -10.22
N PHE A 142 -7.77 0.44 -10.98
CA PHE A 142 -7.96 -0.77 -11.77
C PHE A 142 -8.34 -0.39 -13.19
N GLN A 143 -7.73 -1.04 -14.16
CA GLN A 143 -8.08 -0.90 -15.57
C GLN A 143 -8.08 -2.28 -16.21
N MET A 144 -9.16 -2.63 -16.90
CA MET A 144 -9.31 -3.92 -17.55
C MET A 144 -9.46 -3.75 -19.07
N SER A 145 -8.78 -4.59 -19.85
CA SER A 145 -8.88 -4.57 -21.31
C SER A 145 -8.61 -5.96 -21.92
N PRO A 146 -9.38 -6.39 -22.94
CA PRO A 146 -10.63 -5.79 -23.39
C PRO A 146 -11.76 -6.01 -22.35
N ALA A 147 -12.81 -5.20 -22.42
CA ALA A 147 -13.97 -5.33 -21.52
C ALA A 147 -15.00 -6.37 -21.99
N SER A 148 -14.89 -6.84 -23.24
CA SER A 148 -15.80 -7.83 -23.83
C SER A 148 -15.08 -8.66 -24.89
N GLY A 149 -15.66 -9.83 -25.21
CA GLY A 149 -15.15 -10.74 -26.22
C GLY A 149 -15.79 -12.13 -26.08
N PRO A 150 -15.56 -13.05 -27.03
CA PRO A 150 -15.99 -14.43 -26.89
C PRO A 150 -15.29 -15.14 -25.72
N ILE A 151 -15.81 -16.30 -25.35
CA ILE A 151 -15.16 -17.21 -24.40
C ILE A 151 -13.71 -17.45 -24.81
N GLY A 152 -12.79 -17.42 -23.85
CA GLY A 152 -11.35 -17.59 -24.07
C GLY A 152 -10.58 -16.31 -24.39
N THR A 153 -11.26 -15.16 -24.56
CA THR A 153 -10.62 -13.86 -24.79
C THR A 153 -9.60 -13.55 -23.69
N PRO A 154 -8.34 -13.24 -24.03
CA PRO A 154 -7.35 -12.85 -23.04
C PRO A 154 -7.67 -11.45 -22.50
N ILE A 155 -7.69 -11.32 -21.18
CA ILE A 155 -7.98 -10.08 -20.46
C ILE A 155 -6.75 -9.69 -19.64
N GLU A 156 -6.37 -8.42 -19.73
CA GLU A 156 -5.40 -7.80 -18.83
C GLU A 156 -6.12 -6.94 -17.79
N LEU A 157 -5.88 -7.22 -16.51
CA LEU A 157 -6.25 -6.36 -15.39
C LEU A 157 -4.99 -5.67 -14.87
N ARG A 158 -4.87 -4.38 -15.18
CA ARG A 158 -3.81 -3.50 -14.67
C ARG A 158 -4.25 -2.92 -13.34
N VAL A 159 -3.39 -3.03 -12.35
CA VAL A 159 -3.59 -2.50 -11.00
C VAL A 159 -2.43 -1.59 -10.67
N ARG A 160 -2.72 -0.43 -10.07
CA ARG A 160 -1.72 0.49 -9.48
C ARG A 160 -2.08 0.82 -8.05
N GLY A 161 -1.07 1.16 -7.25
CA GLY A 161 -1.24 1.52 -5.83
C GLY A 161 -1.52 0.30 -4.94
N LEU A 162 -1.06 -0.90 -5.28
CA LEU A 162 -1.00 -1.99 -4.30
C LEU A 162 0.03 -1.64 -3.22
N GLY A 163 -0.30 -1.87 -1.95
CA GLY A 163 0.59 -1.55 -0.84
C GLY A 163 1.74 -2.54 -0.70
N TRP A 164 2.75 -2.21 0.10
CA TRP A 164 3.93 -3.06 0.31
C TRP A 164 3.85 -3.88 1.60
N ARG A 165 2.99 -3.49 2.54
CA ARG A 165 2.86 -4.14 3.85
C ARG A 165 2.26 -5.54 3.74
N THR A 166 2.18 -6.21 4.87
CA THR A 166 1.58 -7.54 5.01
C THR A 166 0.17 -7.52 4.40
N MET A 167 -0.10 -8.47 3.50
CA MET A 167 -1.40 -8.64 2.80
C MET A 167 -1.84 -7.52 1.85
N GLU A 168 -1.03 -6.48 1.64
CA GLU A 168 -1.39 -5.37 0.74
C GLU A 168 -0.84 -5.50 -0.69
N SER A 169 0.22 -6.30 -0.88
CA SER A 169 0.97 -6.38 -2.15
C SER A 169 0.48 -7.45 -3.12
N THR A 170 -0.37 -8.38 -2.67
CA THR A 170 -0.85 -9.50 -3.49
C THR A 170 -2.33 -9.71 -3.25
N TRP A 171 -3.14 -9.59 -4.30
CA TRP A 171 -4.60 -9.64 -4.23
C TRP A 171 -5.14 -10.72 -5.16
N VAL A 172 -6.22 -11.39 -4.75
CA VAL A 172 -6.87 -12.47 -5.53
C VAL A 172 -7.83 -11.87 -6.55
N VAL A 173 -7.83 -12.42 -7.77
CA VAL A 173 -8.74 -12.02 -8.85
C VAL A 173 -9.79 -13.10 -9.04
N ASN A 174 -11.06 -12.71 -8.95
CA ASN A 174 -12.21 -13.59 -9.16
C ASN A 174 -12.98 -13.19 -10.41
N TRP A 175 -13.44 -14.19 -11.18
CA TRP A 175 -14.39 -14.10 -12.27
C TRP A 175 -15.65 -14.87 -11.87
N ASP A 176 -16.82 -14.22 -11.85
CA ASP A 176 -18.08 -14.85 -11.40
C ASP A 176 -17.94 -15.54 -10.02
N ASN A 177 -17.27 -14.87 -9.08
CA ASN A 177 -16.92 -15.39 -7.76
C ASN A 177 -15.98 -16.61 -7.72
N HIS A 178 -15.42 -17.03 -8.85
CA HIS A 178 -14.41 -18.11 -8.90
C HIS A 178 -13.01 -17.52 -9.06
N ALA A 179 -12.04 -18.00 -8.27
CA ALA A 179 -10.66 -17.54 -8.37
C ALA A 179 -10.05 -17.89 -9.75
N VAL A 180 -9.55 -16.89 -10.46
CA VAL A 180 -8.86 -17.05 -11.75
C VAL A 180 -7.36 -16.75 -11.67
N GLY A 181 -6.89 -16.30 -10.50
CA GLY A 181 -5.48 -16.05 -10.22
C GLY A 181 -5.29 -14.97 -9.16
N PHE A 182 -4.12 -14.34 -9.20
CA PHE A 182 -3.78 -13.23 -8.33
C PHE A 182 -2.96 -12.19 -9.09
N VAL A 183 -2.91 -10.98 -8.55
CA VAL A 183 -2.04 -9.88 -8.99
C VAL A 183 -1.11 -9.52 -7.84
N SER A 184 0.19 -9.39 -8.11
CA SER A 184 1.16 -9.00 -7.09
C SER A 184 2.06 -7.88 -7.58
N ALA A 185 2.19 -6.83 -6.77
CA ALA A 185 3.12 -5.74 -7.00
C ALA A 185 4.28 -5.69 -6.01
N ALA A 186 4.57 -6.82 -5.34
CA ALA A 186 5.57 -6.87 -4.28
C ALA A 186 6.96 -6.38 -4.74
N GLY A 187 7.35 -6.61 -5.98
CA GLY A 187 8.63 -6.16 -6.54
C GLY A 187 8.52 -5.06 -7.59
N THR A 188 7.35 -4.43 -7.74
CA THR A 188 7.05 -3.58 -8.91
C THR A 188 6.44 -2.23 -8.54
N ARG A 189 6.76 -1.72 -7.33
CA ARG A 189 6.34 -0.38 -6.88
C ARG A 189 4.84 -0.15 -7.01
N GLY A 190 4.06 -1.07 -6.44
CA GLY A 190 2.60 -0.94 -6.37
C GLY A 190 1.83 -1.21 -7.65
N SER A 191 2.50 -1.46 -8.78
CA SER A 191 1.85 -1.67 -10.07
C SER A 191 2.10 -3.03 -10.68
N ALA A 192 1.05 -3.68 -11.17
CA ALA A 192 1.13 -5.01 -11.73
C ALA A 192 0.00 -5.29 -12.73
N VAL A 193 0.14 -6.38 -13.48
CA VAL A 193 -0.86 -6.82 -14.45
C VAL A 193 -1.19 -8.28 -14.20
N ALA A 194 -2.45 -8.60 -13.91
CA ALA A 194 -2.96 -9.95 -13.97
C ALA A 194 -3.48 -10.26 -15.38
N ARG A 195 -3.29 -11.49 -15.83
CA ARG A 195 -3.78 -11.99 -17.11
C ARG A 195 -4.60 -13.25 -16.91
N PHE A 196 -5.82 -13.24 -17.40
CA PHE A 196 -6.76 -14.36 -17.33
C PHE A 196 -7.60 -14.40 -18.61
N ARG A 197 -8.52 -15.36 -18.73
CA ARG A 197 -9.37 -15.51 -19.91
C ARG A 197 -10.85 -15.42 -19.52
N ALA A 198 -11.65 -14.82 -20.40
CA ALA A 198 -13.11 -14.84 -20.27
C ALA A 198 -13.63 -16.29 -20.27
N ALA A 199 -14.58 -16.60 -19.40
CA ALA A 199 -15.19 -17.92 -19.26
C ALA A 199 -16.68 -17.81 -18.94
N GLY A 200 -17.43 -18.89 -19.18
CA GLY A 200 -18.88 -18.92 -18.92
C GLY A 200 -19.74 -18.60 -20.15
N PRO A 201 -21.08 -18.67 -20.02
CA PRO A 201 -22.02 -18.36 -21.09
C PRO A 201 -21.98 -16.87 -21.46
N ALA A 202 -22.52 -16.47 -22.61
CA ALA A 202 -22.59 -15.06 -22.97
C ALA A 202 -23.42 -14.25 -21.96
N GLY A 203 -22.86 -13.12 -21.49
CA GLY A 203 -23.51 -12.21 -20.55
C GLY A 203 -22.53 -11.28 -19.86
N ASP A 204 -23.02 -10.54 -18.88
CA ASP A 204 -22.18 -9.72 -18.00
C ASP A 204 -21.53 -10.60 -16.93
N HIS A 205 -20.22 -10.43 -16.74
CA HIS A 205 -19.43 -11.20 -15.78
C HIS A 205 -18.74 -10.26 -14.79
N PRO A 206 -19.10 -10.27 -13.50
CA PRO A 206 -18.41 -9.47 -12.50
C PRO A 206 -16.99 -9.99 -12.25
N VAL A 207 -16.02 -9.08 -12.34
CA VAL A 207 -14.64 -9.30 -11.90
C VAL A 207 -14.43 -8.61 -10.57
N LYS A 208 -13.95 -9.36 -9.57
CA LYS A 208 -13.69 -8.84 -8.21
C LYS A 208 -12.24 -9.04 -7.84
N VAL A 209 -11.67 -8.07 -7.12
CA VAL A 209 -10.29 -8.14 -6.63
C VAL A 209 -10.30 -7.98 -5.12
N TYR A 210 -9.75 -8.97 -4.41
CA TYR A 210 -9.79 -9.03 -2.96
C TYR A 210 -8.38 -8.89 -2.37
N SER A 211 -8.21 -8.01 -1.40
CA SER A 211 -6.99 -7.92 -0.61
C SER A 211 -6.91 -9.07 0.40
N GLY A 212 -5.70 -9.56 0.67
CA GLY A 212 -5.47 -10.61 1.67
C GLY A 212 -5.88 -12.04 1.25
N TYR A 213 -5.95 -12.92 2.25
CA TYR A 213 -6.28 -14.34 2.09
C TYR A 213 -7.80 -14.51 2.15
N GLN A 214 -8.48 -14.38 1.02
CA GLN A 214 -9.87 -14.84 0.89
C GLN A 214 -10.00 -15.77 -0.31
N ALA A 215 -9.57 -17.01 -0.10
CA ALA A 215 -10.08 -18.21 -0.76
C ALA A 215 -11.21 -18.83 0.10
N GLN A 216 -12.13 -18.01 0.62
CA GLN A 216 -13.36 -18.49 1.26
C GLN A 216 -14.55 -17.72 0.70
N SER A 217 -15.15 -18.30 -0.34
CA SER A 217 -16.58 -18.26 -0.60
C SER A 217 -17.02 -19.69 -0.84
#